data_AF-A0A945Z042-F1
#
_entry.id   AF-A0A945Z042-F1
#
_cell.length_a   1.000
_cell.length_b   1.000
_cell.length_c   1.000
_cell.angle_alpha   90.00
_cell.angle_beta   90.00
_cell.angle_gamma   90.00
#
_symmetry.space_group_name_H-M   'P 1'
#
loop_
_entity.id
_entity.type
_entity.pdbx_description
1 polymer ?
#
loop_
_entity_poly.entity_id
_entity_poly.type
_entity_poly.pdbx_seq_one_letter_code
_entity_poly.pdbx_strand_id
1 'polypeptide(L)'
;MIYSGEFLSAAWFEIYKQVLVQNERLGDQQMKSEQLTAVATTIFIQAGQRGFLKPAPIDAFTRELLKITGKVKDRQIQKSIYESVKVLAGSNGVKGVV
;
A
#
# COMPACT_ATOMS: atom_id res chain seq x y z
N MET A 1 2.73 7.22 7.94
CA MET A 1 2.42 5.94 7.26
C MET A 1 2.46 6.24 5.77
N ILE A 2 3.39 5.65 5.01
CA ILE A 2 3.54 5.91 3.58
C ILE A 2 3.07 4.67 2.83
N TYR A 3 2.03 4.80 2.02
CA TYR A 3 1.59 3.75 1.10
C TYR A 3 2.45 3.83 -0.16
N SER A 4 2.84 2.69 -0.74
CA SER A 4 3.40 2.69 -2.09
C SER A 4 2.32 3.05 -3.09
N GLY A 5 2.68 3.77 -4.16
CA GLY A 5 1.75 4.08 -5.25
C GLY A 5 1.14 2.80 -5.85
N GLU A 6 1.95 1.76 -6.03
CA GLU A 6 1.51 0.45 -6.52
C GLU A 6 0.43 -0.19 -5.65
N PHE A 7 0.59 -0.14 -4.32
CA PHE A 7 -0.41 -0.67 -3.40
C PHE A 7 -1.74 0.09 -3.51
N LEU A 8 -1.68 1.44 -3.54
CA LEU A 8 -2.87 2.27 -3.66
C LEU A 8 -3.60 2.02 -4.98
N SER A 9 -2.86 1.91 -6.08
CA SER A 9 -3.43 1.59 -7.40
C SER A 9 -4.09 0.22 -7.41
N ALA A 10 -3.42 -0.81 -6.91
CA ALA A 10 -3.97 -2.17 -6.86
C ALA A 10 -5.26 -2.23 -6.01
N ALA A 11 -5.25 -1.60 -4.83
CA ALA A 11 -6.41 -1.55 -3.95
C ALA A 11 -7.60 -0.80 -4.59
N TRP A 12 -7.34 0.32 -5.27
CA TRP A 12 -8.38 1.05 -5.99
C TRP A 12 -8.98 0.21 -7.12
N PHE A 13 -8.13 -0.48 -7.91
CA PHE A 13 -8.61 -1.33 -9.01
C PHE A 13 -9.47 -2.50 -8.53
N GLU A 14 -9.15 -3.13 -7.39
CA GLU A 14 -10.00 -4.21 -6.88
C GLU A 14 -11.36 -3.70 -6.40
N ILE A 15 -11.41 -2.52 -5.79
CA ILE A 15 -12.68 -1.87 -5.45
C ILE A 15 -13.45 -1.57 -6.73
N TYR A 16 -12.80 -1.03 -7.75
CA TYR A 16 -13.45 -0.69 -9.01
C TYR A 16 -14.01 -1.93 -9.71
N LYS A 17 -13.27 -3.05 -9.75
CA LYS A 17 -13.79 -4.33 -10.28
C LYS A 17 -15.03 -4.80 -9.52
N GLN A 18 -15.03 -4.73 -8.19
CA GLN A 18 -16.21 -5.10 -7.42
C GLN A 18 -17.41 -4.21 -7.72
N VAL A 19 -17.20 -2.90 -7.85
CA VAL A 19 -18.24 -1.94 -8.25
C VAL A 19 -18.82 -2.28 -9.62
N LEU A 20 -17.98 -2.62 -10.60
CA LEU A 20 -18.42 -3.07 -11.93
C LEU A 20 -19.29 -4.33 -11.85
N VAL A 21 -18.85 -5.35 -11.11
CA VAL A 21 -19.61 -6.60 -10.94
C VAL A 21 -20.96 -6.34 -10.25
N GLN A 22 -21.03 -5.43 -9.28
CA GLN A 22 -22.31 -5.07 -8.66
C GLN A 22 -23.19 -4.27 -9.62
N ASN A 23 -22.61 -3.39 -10.43
CA ASN A 23 -23.34 -2.64 -11.44
C ASN A 23 -23.98 -3.57 -12.48
N GLU A 24 -23.26 -4.59 -12.95
CA GLU A 24 -23.79 -5.58 -13.88
C GLU A 24 -25.08 -6.24 -13.37
N ARG A 25 -25.16 -6.48 -12.06
CA ARG A 25 -26.33 -7.07 -11.38
C ARG A 25 -27.55 -6.15 -11.31
N LEU A 26 -27.39 -4.86 -11.59
CA LEU A 26 -28.49 -3.88 -11.59
C LEU A 26 -29.35 -3.94 -12.87
N GLY A 27 -28.94 -4.71 -13.89
CA GLY A 27 -29.68 -4.84 -15.14
C GLY A 27 -29.96 -3.48 -15.80
N ASP A 28 -31.23 -3.13 -15.98
CA ASP A 28 -31.65 -1.87 -16.62
C ASP A 28 -31.33 -0.62 -15.79
N GLN A 29 -30.93 -0.78 -14.52
CA GLN A 29 -30.58 0.33 -13.62
C GLN A 29 -29.07 0.57 -13.51
N GLN A 30 -28.29 0.08 -14.48
CA GLN A 30 -26.85 0.28 -14.52
C GLN A 30 -26.45 1.77 -14.53
N MET A 31 -25.47 2.10 -13.71
CA MET A 31 -24.85 3.42 -13.67
C MET A 31 -23.85 3.58 -14.82
N LYS A 32 -23.62 4.84 -15.22
CA LYS A 32 -22.61 5.21 -16.21
C LYS A 32 -21.20 5.09 -15.65
N SER A 33 -20.21 4.88 -16.51
CA SER A 33 -18.79 4.72 -16.14
C SER A 33 -18.25 5.81 -15.19
N GLU A 34 -18.64 7.07 -15.42
CA GLU A 34 -18.25 8.21 -14.57
C GLU A 34 -18.78 8.06 -13.13
N GLN A 35 -20.02 7.58 -12.98
CA GLN A 35 -20.64 7.35 -11.68
C GLN A 35 -19.97 6.17 -10.96
N LEU A 36 -19.62 5.11 -11.69
CA LEU A 36 -18.92 3.95 -11.13
C LEU A 36 -17.52 4.32 -10.62
N THR A 37 -16.81 5.16 -11.37
CA THR A 37 -15.50 5.69 -10.98
C THR A 37 -15.61 6.52 -9.70
N ALA A 38 -16.65 7.37 -9.59
CA ALA A 38 -16.93 8.15 -8.39
C ALA A 38 -17.22 7.25 -7.19
N VAL A 39 -18.10 6.25 -7.35
CA VAL A 39 -18.45 5.28 -6.30
C VAL A 39 -17.22 4.53 -5.79
N ALA A 40 -16.40 3.98 -6.69
CA ALA A 40 -15.18 3.26 -6.31
C ALA A 40 -14.18 4.16 -5.57
N THR A 41 -14.03 5.41 -6.01
CA THR A 41 -13.16 6.38 -5.34
C THR A 41 -13.67 6.73 -3.95
N THR A 42 -14.98 6.93 -3.76
CA THR A 42 -15.57 7.15 -2.44
C THR A 42 -15.33 5.98 -1.49
N ILE A 43 -15.55 4.74 -1.96
CA ILE A 43 -15.29 3.53 -1.17
C ILE A 43 -13.81 3.44 -0.78
N PHE A 44 -12.90 3.68 -1.72
CA PHE A 44 -11.45 3.67 -1.48
C PHE A 44 -11.03 4.68 -0.40
N ILE A 45 -11.52 5.91 -0.48
CA ILE A 45 -11.25 6.95 0.52
C ILE A 45 -11.75 6.52 1.91
N GLN A 46 -12.99 6.00 1.99
CA GLN A 46 -13.55 5.53 3.26
C GLN A 46 -12.80 4.32 3.82
N ALA A 47 -12.36 3.39 2.97
CA ALA A 47 -11.54 2.25 3.37
C ALA A 47 -10.18 2.68 3.94
N GLY A 48 -9.57 3.72 3.36
CA GLY A 48 -8.37 4.36 3.89
C GLY A 48 -8.61 5.00 5.26
N GLN A 49 -9.68 5.78 5.42
CA GLN A 49 -10.03 6.44 6.69
C GLN A 49 -10.33 5.45 7.83
N ARG A 50 -10.94 4.32 7.51
CA ARG A 50 -11.28 3.26 8.47
C ARG A 50 -10.13 2.29 8.76
N GLY A 51 -8.97 2.45 8.11
CA GLY A 51 -7.80 1.58 8.31
C GLY A 51 -7.93 0.19 7.68
N PHE A 52 -8.87 -0.02 6.76
CA PHE A 52 -9.01 -1.27 6.00
C PHE A 52 -7.90 -1.43 4.96
N LEU A 53 -7.41 -0.32 4.41
CA LEU A 53 -6.16 -0.30 3.67
C LEU A 53 -5.02 -0.41 4.68
N LYS A 54 -4.77 -1.62 5.18
CA LYS A 54 -3.61 -1.87 6.05
C LYS A 54 -2.36 -1.70 5.19
N PRO A 55 -1.40 -0.84 5.60
CA PRO A 55 -0.12 -0.81 4.93
C PRO A 55 0.50 -2.20 4.97
N ALA A 56 1.30 -2.53 3.96
CA ALA A 56 2.12 -3.73 3.99
C ALA A 56 2.82 -3.81 5.37
N PRO A 57 2.74 -4.95 6.07
CA PRO A 57 3.37 -5.08 7.37
C PRO A 57 4.85 -4.77 7.20
N ILE A 58 5.28 -3.65 7.81
CA ILE A 58 6.69 -3.31 7.89
C ILE A 58 7.33 -4.41 8.72
N ASP A 59 8.20 -5.21 8.10
CA ASP A 59 8.92 -6.26 8.80
C ASP A 59 9.74 -5.67 9.97
N ALA A 60 10.07 -6.52 10.96
CA ALA A 60 10.76 -6.10 12.17
C ALA A 60 12.08 -5.39 11.85
N PHE A 61 12.78 -5.85 10.82
CA PHE A 61 14.02 -5.27 10.34
C PHE A 61 13.84 -3.82 9.85
N THR A 62 12.89 -3.59 8.95
CA THR A 62 12.58 -2.28 8.39
C THR A 62 12.09 -1.33 9.48
N ARG A 63 11.34 -1.83 10.46
CA ARG A 63 10.90 -1.03 11.62
C ARG A 63 12.07 -0.55 12.47
N GLU A 64 12.99 -1.45 12.84
CA GLU A 64 14.16 -1.08 13.65
C GLU A 64 15.12 -0.16 12.87
N LEU A 65 15.30 -0.41 11.58
CA LEU A 65 16.10 0.43 10.71
C LEU A 65 15.54 1.85 10.57
N LEU A 66 14.22 1.99 10.48
CA LEU A 66 13.55 3.31 10.50
C LEU A 66 13.69 4.02 11.85
N LYS A 67 13.68 3.30 12.98
CA LYS A 67 13.93 3.91 14.30
C LYS A 67 15.35 4.49 14.40
N ILE A 68 16.35 3.77 13.89
CA ILE A 68 17.74 4.17 13.94
C ILE A 68 18.00 5.33 12.97
N THR A 69 17.48 5.24 11.74
CA THR A 69 17.69 6.26 10.70
C THR A 69 16.79 7.49 10.86
N GLY A 70 15.69 7.41 11.61
CA GLY A 70 14.79 8.53 11.86
C GLY A 70 15.42 9.72 12.60
N LYS A 71 16.58 9.52 13.25
CA LYS A 71 17.37 10.61 13.85
C LYS A 71 18.17 11.42 12.82
N VAL A 72 18.35 10.89 11.61
CA VAL A 72 19.04 11.55 10.51
C VAL A 72 18.02 12.41 9.75
N LYS A 73 18.19 13.73 9.73
CA LYS A 73 17.24 14.63 9.02
C LYS A 73 17.35 14.56 7.49
N ASP A 74 18.49 14.10 6.99
CA ASP A 74 18.79 14.00 5.56
C ASP A 74 18.22 12.71 4.95
N ARG A 75 17.33 12.87 3.96
CA ARG A 75 16.64 11.77 3.29
C ARG A 75 17.55 10.93 2.38
N GLN A 76 18.59 11.52 1.79
CA GLN A 76 19.57 10.78 0.98
C GLN A 76 20.44 9.90 1.87
N ILE A 77 20.85 10.42 3.03
CA ILE A 77 21.62 9.64 4.01
C ILE A 77 20.78 8.49 4.58
N GLN A 78 19.50 8.73 4.94
CA GLN A 78 18.59 7.66 5.36
C GLN A 78 18.49 6.54 4.31
N LYS A 79 18.33 6.90 3.02
CA LYS A 79 18.25 5.93 1.93
C LYS A 79 19.55 5.14 1.76
N SER A 80 20.70 5.81 1.85
CA SER A 80 22.02 5.16 1.76
C SER A 80 22.23 4.15 2.89
N ILE A 81 21.87 4.51 4.12
CA ILE A 81 21.92 3.59 5.27
C ILE A 81 20.98 2.40 5.04
N TYR A 82 19.75 2.66 4.58
CA TYR A 82 18.79 1.59 4.32
C TYR A 82 19.31 0.55 3.32
N GLU A 83 19.78 1.01 2.15
CA GLU A 83 20.31 0.11 1.11
C GLU A 83 21.55 -0.64 1.59
N SER A 84 22.46 0.02 2.32
CA SER A 84 23.66 -0.62 2.85
C SER A 84 23.32 -1.75 3.84
N VAL A 85 22.41 -1.51 4.78
CA VAL A 85 22.00 -2.51 5.77
C VAL A 85 21.19 -3.63 5.09
N LYS A 86 20.36 -3.31 4.09
CA LYS A 86 19.61 -4.31 3.31
C LYS A 86 20.54 -5.24 2.54
N VAL A 87 21.60 -4.72 1.91
CA VAL A 87 22.60 -5.53 1.21
C VAL A 87 23.34 -6.45 2.19
N LEU A 88 23.71 -5.95 3.36
CA LEU A 88 24.36 -6.77 4.41
C LEU A 88 23.43 -7.88 4.92
N ALA A 89 22.16 -7.56 5.19
CA ALA A 89 21.17 -8.54 5.64
C ALA A 89 20.86 -9.61 4.57
N GLY A 90 20.82 -9.21 3.29
CA GLY A 90 20.63 -10.14 2.16
C GLY A 90 21.87 -10.99 1.85
N SER A 91 23.07 -10.43 2.02
CA SER A 91 24.34 -11.14 1.75
C SER A 91 24.71 -12.16 2.83
N ASN A 92 24.18 -12.00 4.06
CA ASN A 92 24.43 -12.92 5.17
C ASN A 92 23.44 -14.10 5.27
N GLY A 93 22.56 -14.30 4.29
CA GLY A 93 21.76 -15.53 4.21
C GLY A 93 21.00 -15.88 5.49
N VAL A 94 20.15 -14.98 5.99
CA VAL A 94 19.12 -15.36 6.97
C VAL A 94 18.06 -16.19 6.24
N LYS A 95 18.39 -17.45 5.97
CA LYS A 95 17.41 -18.51 5.70
C LYS A 95 16.62 -18.71 6.99
N GLY A 96 15.37 -18.27 6.97
CA GLY A 96 14.35 -18.69 7.94
C GLY A 96 14.10 -17.67 9.04
N VAL A 97 13.01 -16.91 8.88
CA VAL A 97 12.08 -16.66 9.98
C VAL A 97 10.68 -16.82 9.38
N VAL A 98 10.05 -17.93 9.77
CA VAL A 98 8.62 -18.23 9.61
C VAL A 98 7.81 -17.26 10.47
#